data_AF-A0A482WDI2-F1
#
_entry.id   AF-A0A482WDI2-F1
#
_cell.length_a   1.000
_cell.length_b   1.000
_cell.length_c   1.000
_cell.angle_alpha   90.00
_cell.angle_beta   90.00
_cell.angle_gamma   90.00
#
_symmetry.space_group_name_H-M   'P 1'
#
loop_
_entity.id
_entity.type
_entity.pdbx_description
1 polymer ?
#
loop_
_entity_poly.entity_id
_entity_poly.type
_entity_poly.pdbx_seq_one_letter_code
_entity_poly.pdbx_strand_id
1 'polypeptide(L)'
;MIYYLFILTIFFLVQRYTESFQIVWDNTVDFDSIADEEFSRSGQVRMPNWFFIFPGTKWCGAGNIAENENDFGEFRDTDKCCRNHDFCPDIIEGHQSKHNLTNPSFFTRLNCDCDEEFHRCLKSVNSHVSTQIGHIYFTALGTQCYRNNYPIVSCKKYSYLPNETSSYSNTTNS
;
A
#
# COMPACT_ATOMS: atom_id res chain seq x y z
N MET A 1 -19.58 -6.83 -40.90
CA MET A 1 -19.45 -5.54 -40.19
C MET A 1 -20.21 -5.51 -38.87
N ILE A 2 -21.51 -5.83 -38.83
CA ILE A 2 -22.34 -5.73 -37.61
C ILE A 2 -21.82 -6.60 -36.45
N TYR A 3 -21.37 -7.83 -36.71
CA TYR A 3 -20.81 -8.73 -35.68
C TYR A 3 -19.53 -8.17 -35.02
N TYR A 4 -18.62 -7.58 -35.80
CA TYR A 4 -17.40 -6.96 -35.28
C TYR A 4 -17.71 -5.70 -34.46
N LEU A 5 -18.72 -4.92 -34.88
CA LEU A 5 -19.19 -3.77 -34.11
C LEU A 5 -19.76 -4.22 -32.77
N PHE A 6 -20.51 -5.33 -32.75
CA PHE A 6 -21.09 -5.91 -31.54
C PHE A 6 -20.02 -6.45 -30.58
N ILE A 7 -19.01 -7.15 -31.09
CA ILE A 7 -17.85 -7.63 -30.30
C ILE A 7 -17.04 -6.45 -29.77
N LEU A 8 -16.78 -5.41 -30.56
CA LEU A 8 -16.10 -4.20 -30.10
C LEU A 8 -16.92 -3.47 -29.03
N THR A 9 -18.23 -3.34 -29.20
CA THR A 9 -19.08 -2.74 -28.16
C THR A 9 -19.13 -3.57 -26.89
N ILE A 10 -19.18 -4.90 -26.99
CA ILE A 10 -19.09 -5.78 -25.82
C ILE A 10 -17.71 -5.67 -25.18
N PHE A 11 -16.63 -5.58 -25.95
CA PHE A 11 -15.28 -5.39 -25.43
C PHE A 11 -15.10 -4.02 -24.75
N PHE A 12 -15.63 -2.94 -25.33
CA PHE A 12 -15.66 -1.60 -24.73
C PHE A 12 -16.59 -1.52 -23.52
N LEU A 13 -17.70 -2.26 -23.51
CA LEU A 13 -18.57 -2.41 -22.35
C LEU A 13 -17.84 -3.22 -21.26
N VAL A 14 -17.21 -4.35 -21.58
CA VAL A 14 -16.40 -5.16 -20.66
C VAL A 14 -15.21 -4.36 -20.10
N GLN A 15 -14.56 -3.53 -20.92
CA GLN A 15 -13.52 -2.59 -20.46
C GLN A 15 -14.08 -1.46 -19.58
N ARG A 16 -15.34 -1.03 -19.78
CA ARG A 16 -16.05 -0.15 -18.83
C ARG A 16 -16.51 -0.86 -17.55
N TYR A 17 -16.72 -2.18 -17.59
CA TYR A 17 -17.22 -3.02 -16.49
C TYR A 17 -16.13 -3.64 -15.62
N THR A 18 -14.87 -3.27 -15.76
CA THR A 18 -13.90 -3.48 -14.68
C THR A 18 -14.06 -2.35 -13.67
N GLU A 19 -15.22 -2.27 -13.00
CA GLU A 19 -15.29 -1.48 -11.79
C GLU A 19 -14.28 -2.10 -10.82
N SER A 20 -13.23 -1.34 -10.54
CA SER A 20 -12.18 -1.78 -9.64
C SER A 20 -12.84 -2.00 -8.31
N PHE A 21 -12.89 -3.25 -7.88
CA PHE A 21 -13.40 -3.58 -6.59
C PHE A 21 -12.46 -2.96 -5.53
N GLN A 22 -12.89 -1.93 -4.82
CA GLN A 22 -12.04 -1.24 -3.86
C GLN A 22 -12.12 -1.95 -2.51
N ILE A 23 -11.00 -2.51 -2.06
CA ILE A 23 -10.89 -3.01 -0.68
C ILE A 23 -10.67 -1.81 0.23
N VAL A 24 -11.57 -1.61 1.19
CA VAL A 24 -11.49 -0.57 2.21
C VAL A 24 -11.19 -1.25 3.55
N TRP A 25 -10.10 -0.84 4.19
CA TRP A 25 -9.72 -1.34 5.51
C TRP A 25 -10.47 -0.55 6.57
N ASP A 26 -11.33 -1.23 7.34
CA ASP A 26 -12.23 -0.60 8.29
C ASP A 26 -12.36 -1.36 9.62
N ASN A 27 -12.03 -0.69 10.72
CA ASN A 27 -12.16 -1.22 12.08
C ASN A 27 -13.60 -1.42 12.56
N THR A 28 -14.59 -0.83 11.88
CA THR A 28 -16.00 -0.89 12.27
C THR A 28 -16.72 -2.14 11.77
N VAL A 29 -16.05 -2.95 10.95
CA VAL A 29 -16.63 -4.14 10.31
C VAL A 29 -16.17 -5.40 11.02
N ASP A 30 -17.11 -6.26 11.38
CA ASP A 30 -16.83 -7.61 11.89
C ASP A 30 -17.09 -8.65 10.79
N PHE A 31 -16.20 -9.62 10.64
CA PHE A 31 -16.32 -10.67 9.62
C PHE A 31 -17.63 -11.47 9.77
N ASP A 32 -18.12 -11.63 11.01
CA ASP A 32 -19.36 -12.33 11.32
C ASP A 32 -20.62 -11.61 10.80
N SER A 33 -20.50 -10.31 10.46
CA SER A 33 -21.59 -9.52 9.86
C SER A 33 -21.68 -9.62 8.33
N ILE A 34 -20.77 -10.37 7.68
CA ILE A 34 -20.78 -10.56 6.21
C ILE A 34 -21.89 -11.55 5.78
N ALA A 35 -22.62 -12.14 6.73
CA ALA A 35 -23.82 -12.92 6.46
C ALA A 35 -25.09 -12.05 6.43
N ASP A 36 -25.21 -11.09 5.50
CA ASP A 36 -26.51 -10.55 5.11
C ASP A 36 -26.52 -9.87 3.72
N GLU A 37 -27.72 -9.84 3.14
CA GLU A 37 -28.09 -9.74 1.72
C GLU A 37 -27.79 -8.42 0.94
N GLU A 38 -26.63 -7.78 1.11
CA GLU A 38 -26.29 -6.55 0.35
C GLU A 38 -25.02 -6.65 -0.52
N PHE A 39 -24.69 -7.86 -1.00
CA PHE A 39 -23.62 -8.10 -1.99
C PHE A 39 -23.91 -7.50 -3.39
N SER A 40 -25.03 -6.80 -3.57
CA SER A 40 -25.46 -6.24 -4.86
C SER A 40 -25.71 -4.75 -4.73
N ARG A 41 -24.64 -3.94 -4.89
CA ARG A 41 -24.59 -2.53 -5.38
C ARG A 41 -23.44 -1.64 -4.83
N SER A 42 -22.48 -2.18 -4.08
CA SER A 42 -21.31 -1.39 -3.64
C SER A 42 -20.04 -1.81 -4.38
N GLY A 43 -19.34 -0.85 -4.98
CA GLY A 43 -18.01 -1.02 -5.56
C GLY A 43 -16.88 -1.16 -4.52
N GLN A 44 -17.22 -1.36 -3.23
CA GLN A 44 -16.28 -1.46 -2.10
C GLN A 44 -16.55 -2.69 -1.21
N VAL A 45 -15.51 -3.45 -0.83
CA VAL A 45 -15.57 -4.52 0.22
C VAL A 45 -14.83 -3.90 1.37
N ARG A 46 -15.50 -3.81 2.50
CA ARG A 46 -14.88 -3.40 3.75
C ARG A 46 -14.34 -4.66 4.43
N MET A 47 -13.04 -4.66 4.72
CA MET A 47 -12.36 -5.73 5.43
C MET A 47 -11.89 -5.22 6.79
N PRO A 48 -12.02 -6.02 7.87
CA PRO A 48 -11.49 -5.63 9.17
C PRO A 48 -9.96 -5.48 9.13
N ASN A 49 -9.42 -4.39 9.69
CA ASN A 49 -7.98 -4.14 9.71
C ASN A 49 -7.22 -5.24 10.46
N TRP A 50 -7.80 -5.79 11.53
CA TRP A 50 -7.14 -6.77 12.40
C TRP A 50 -6.62 -8.01 11.65
N PHE A 51 -7.23 -8.36 10.51
CA PHE A 51 -6.80 -9.47 9.67
C PHE A 51 -5.39 -9.26 9.08
N PHE A 52 -4.97 -7.99 8.93
CA PHE A 52 -3.69 -7.61 8.33
C PHE A 52 -2.80 -6.80 9.29
N ILE A 53 -3.14 -6.72 10.58
CA ILE A 53 -2.26 -6.15 11.60
C ILE A 53 -1.32 -7.23 12.13
N PHE A 54 -0.03 -6.92 12.18
CA PHE A 54 0.98 -7.83 12.71
C PHE A 54 0.70 -8.13 14.21
N PRO A 55 0.62 -9.40 14.63
CA PRO A 55 0.32 -9.74 16.02
C PRO A 55 1.27 -9.06 17.02
N GLY A 56 0.72 -8.52 18.11
CA GLY A 56 1.48 -7.76 19.11
C GLY A 56 1.81 -6.32 18.72
N THR A 57 1.26 -5.83 17.60
CA THR A 57 1.31 -4.41 17.18
C THR A 57 -0.12 -3.88 17.00
N LYS A 58 -0.27 -2.56 16.91
CA LYS A 58 -1.55 -1.91 16.61
C LYS A 58 -1.52 -1.08 15.33
N TRP A 59 -0.34 -0.75 14.82
CA TRP A 59 -0.12 0.13 13.67
C TRP A 59 0.54 -0.57 12.49
N CYS A 60 1.11 -1.77 12.66
CA CYS A 60 1.85 -2.43 11.59
C CYS A 60 0.92 -3.29 10.72
N GLY A 61 0.23 -2.68 9.76
CA GLY A 61 -0.64 -3.40 8.84
C GLY A 61 -1.43 -2.50 7.89
N ALA A 62 -2.59 -2.98 7.45
CA ALA A 62 -3.49 -2.19 6.62
C ALA A 62 -4.29 -1.22 7.51
N GLY A 63 -3.81 0.03 7.60
CA GLY A 63 -4.28 0.98 8.60
C GLY A 63 -3.79 0.60 10.00
N ASN A 64 -4.58 0.90 11.02
CA ASN A 64 -4.27 0.56 12.41
C ASN A 64 -5.54 0.15 13.18
N ILE A 65 -5.36 -0.50 14.33
CA ILE A 65 -6.42 -0.87 15.29
C ILE A 65 -6.24 -0.14 16.63
N ALA A 66 -5.52 0.98 16.61
CA ALA A 66 -5.21 1.76 17.80
C ALA A 66 -6.41 2.60 18.25
N GLU A 67 -6.68 2.66 19.55
CA GLU A 67 -7.76 3.49 20.11
C GLU A 67 -7.40 4.99 20.10
N ASN A 68 -6.11 5.28 20.16
CA ASN A 68 -5.57 6.63 20.11
C ASN A 68 -4.11 6.60 19.64
N GLU A 69 -3.55 7.77 19.37
CA GLU A 69 -2.20 7.90 18.85
C GLU A 69 -1.11 7.24 19.71
N ASN A 70 -1.27 7.12 21.02
CA ASN A 70 -0.26 6.52 21.89
C ASN A 70 -0.60 5.08 22.29
N ASP A 71 -1.63 4.50 21.67
CA ASP A 71 -2.03 3.13 21.90
C ASP A 71 -1.17 2.19 21.06
N PHE A 72 -0.22 1.55 21.73
CA PHE A 72 0.76 0.66 21.12
C PHE A 72 0.56 -0.78 21.62
N GLY A 73 0.89 -1.75 20.79
CA GLY A 73 0.97 -3.15 21.15
C GLY A 73 2.20 -3.51 22.00
N GLU A 74 2.38 -4.82 22.22
CA GLU A 74 3.51 -5.41 22.92
C GLU A 74 4.86 -4.96 22.33
N PHE A 75 4.98 -4.93 21.01
CA PHE A 75 6.22 -4.56 20.31
C PHE A 75 6.34 -3.06 20.10
N ARG A 76 6.24 -2.32 21.21
CA ARG A 76 6.04 -0.86 21.26
C ARG A 76 6.95 -0.04 20.34
N ASP A 77 8.26 -0.33 20.33
CA ASP A 77 9.20 0.47 19.53
C ASP A 77 9.08 0.19 18.02
N THR A 78 8.78 -1.05 17.64
CA THR A 78 8.44 -1.38 16.24
C THR A 78 7.13 -0.73 15.84
N ASP A 79 6.14 -0.75 16.74
CA ASP A 79 4.81 -0.21 16.50
C ASP A 79 4.82 1.31 16.30
N LYS A 80 5.71 2.03 17.01
CA LYS A 80 5.98 3.46 16.75
C LYS A 80 6.48 3.72 15.34
N CYS A 81 7.33 2.85 14.78
CA CYS A 81 7.79 3.01 13.40
C CYS A 81 6.62 2.94 12.43
N CYS A 82 5.69 2.01 12.65
CA CYS A 82 4.49 1.85 11.82
C CYS A 82 3.53 3.03 12.00
N ARG A 83 3.30 3.49 13.25
CA ARG A 83 2.50 4.71 13.51
C ARG A 83 3.05 5.93 12.76
N ASN A 84 4.36 6.14 12.81
CA ASN A 84 4.97 7.27 12.14
C ASN A 84 4.84 7.15 10.61
N HIS A 85 4.91 5.93 10.08
CA HIS A 85 4.68 5.64 8.67
C HIS A 85 3.23 5.91 8.25
N ASP A 86 2.25 5.51 9.07
CA ASP A 86 0.82 5.81 8.88
C ASP A 86 0.53 7.32 8.82
N PHE A 87 1.31 8.15 9.52
CA PHE A 87 1.17 9.61 9.50
C PHE A 87 1.84 10.31 8.30
N CYS A 88 2.24 9.57 7.27
CA CYS A 88 2.77 10.17 6.06
C CYS A 88 1.77 11.18 5.46
N PRO A 89 2.16 12.44 5.24
CA PRO A 89 1.24 13.52 4.87
C PRO A 89 0.67 13.39 3.45
N ASP A 90 1.33 12.61 2.60
CA ASP A 90 0.93 12.40 1.22
C ASP A 90 0.97 10.91 0.88
N ILE A 91 -0.20 10.38 0.57
CA ILE A 91 -0.43 8.98 0.24
C ILE A 91 -1.27 8.84 -1.03
N ILE A 92 -1.17 7.67 -1.66
CA ILE A 92 -2.09 7.17 -2.69
C ILE A 92 -2.67 5.85 -2.18
N GLU A 93 -3.93 5.87 -1.78
CA GLU A 93 -4.64 4.65 -1.33
C GLU A 93 -4.66 3.56 -2.42
N GLY A 94 -4.98 2.34 -2.00
CA GLY A 94 -5.10 1.22 -2.93
C GLY A 94 -6.12 1.50 -4.03
N HIS A 95 -5.77 1.19 -5.28
CA HIS A 95 -6.59 1.44 -6.48
C HIS A 95 -6.95 2.91 -6.77
N GLN A 96 -6.42 3.87 -5.99
CA GLN A 96 -6.66 5.29 -6.22
C GLN A 96 -5.60 5.92 -7.13
N SER A 97 -5.93 7.10 -7.67
CA SER A 97 -5.02 7.90 -8.48
C SER A 97 -4.79 9.28 -7.86
N LYS A 98 -3.54 9.72 -7.84
CA LYS A 98 -3.11 11.04 -7.36
C LYS A 98 -1.82 11.42 -8.06
N HIS A 99 -1.56 12.71 -8.26
CA HIS A 99 -0.32 13.19 -8.92
C HIS A 99 -0.09 12.61 -10.33
N ASN A 100 -1.17 12.29 -11.06
CA ASN A 100 -1.13 11.57 -12.34
C ASN A 100 -0.47 10.17 -12.26
N LEU A 101 -0.41 9.59 -11.06
CA LEU A 101 0.01 8.22 -10.80
C LEU A 101 -1.21 7.43 -10.34
N THR A 102 -1.29 6.17 -10.74
CA THR A 102 -2.28 5.21 -10.23
C THR A 102 -1.57 4.19 -9.39
N ASN A 103 -2.10 3.91 -8.19
CA ASN A 103 -1.63 2.81 -7.35
C ASN A 103 -2.43 1.54 -7.69
N PRO A 104 -1.87 0.57 -8.44
CA PRO A 104 -2.59 -0.65 -8.79
C PRO A 104 -2.69 -1.65 -7.62
N SER A 105 -1.93 -1.43 -6.55
CA SER A 105 -1.91 -2.31 -5.38
C SER A 105 -3.17 -2.11 -4.52
N PHE A 106 -3.53 -3.14 -3.75
CA PHE A 106 -4.62 -3.08 -2.78
C PHE A 106 -4.22 -2.42 -1.44
N PHE A 107 -2.94 -2.07 -1.29
CA PHE A 107 -2.37 -1.40 -0.13
C PHE A 107 -1.93 0.02 -0.47
N THR A 108 -1.87 0.89 0.54
CA THR A 108 -1.48 2.28 0.41
C THR A 108 -0.03 2.42 -0.06
N ARG A 109 0.19 3.34 -1.00
CA ARG A 109 1.51 3.74 -1.49
C ARG A 109 1.87 5.11 -0.93
N LEU A 110 3.07 5.24 -0.39
CA LEU A 110 3.54 6.42 0.34
C LEU A 110 4.66 7.15 -0.42
N ASN A 111 4.95 8.38 0.02
CA ASN A 111 6.10 9.12 -0.44
C ASN A 111 7.41 8.38 -0.05
N CYS A 112 8.42 8.40 -0.93
CA CYS A 112 9.70 7.76 -0.67
C CYS A 112 10.39 8.25 0.60
N ASP A 113 10.21 9.50 1.01
CA ASP A 113 10.80 10.01 2.25
C ASP A 113 10.22 9.30 3.49
N CYS A 114 8.92 8.99 3.48
CA CYS A 114 8.27 8.21 4.53
C CYS A 114 8.77 6.77 4.58
N ASP A 115 8.92 6.12 3.42
CA ASP A 115 9.43 4.74 3.33
C ASP A 115 10.90 4.64 3.74
N GLU A 116 11.73 5.63 3.38
CA GLU A 116 13.13 5.72 3.78
C GLU A 116 13.28 5.94 5.30
N GLU A 117 12.44 6.77 5.91
CA GLU A 117 12.37 6.94 7.36
C GLU A 117 11.89 5.67 8.06
N PHE A 118 10.85 5.03 7.53
CA PHE A 118 10.33 3.78 8.06
C PHE A 118 11.38 2.67 8.06
N HIS A 119 12.10 2.51 6.94
CA HIS A 119 13.20 1.55 6.84
C HIS A 119 14.29 1.85 7.88
N ARG A 120 14.71 3.12 8.03
CA ARG A 120 15.70 3.52 9.04
C ARG A 120 15.22 3.23 10.46
N CYS A 121 13.95 3.49 10.76
CA CYS A 121 13.34 3.23 12.06
C CYS A 121 13.34 1.73 12.38
N LEU A 122 12.88 0.87 11.46
CA LEU A 122 12.87 -0.58 11.68
C LEU A 122 14.27 -1.15 11.90
N LYS A 123 15.26 -0.65 11.14
CA LYS A 123 16.67 -1.01 11.31
C LYS A 123 17.25 -0.53 12.63
N SER A 124 16.86 0.64 13.13
CA SER A 124 17.36 1.17 14.41
C SER A 124 16.77 0.44 15.62
N VAL A 125 15.50 0.02 15.55
CA VAL A 125 14.87 -0.83 16.57
C VAL A 125 15.59 -2.18 16.68
N ASN A 126 16.03 -2.73 15.55
CA ASN A 126 16.88 -3.94 15.49
C ASN A 126 16.33 -5.13 16.32
N SER A 127 15.02 -5.37 16.25
CA SER A 127 14.36 -6.49 16.91
C SER A 127 13.96 -7.56 15.88
N HIS A 128 13.60 -8.75 16.36
CA HIS A 128 13.08 -9.81 15.49
C HIS A 128 11.81 -9.35 14.76
N VAL A 129 10.91 -8.66 15.46
CA VAL A 129 9.64 -8.16 14.92
C VAL A 129 9.86 -7.03 13.91
N SER A 130 10.72 -6.05 14.22
CA SER A 130 11.04 -4.97 13.27
C SER A 130 11.72 -5.49 12.01
N THR A 131 12.56 -6.52 12.15
CA THR A 131 13.19 -7.20 11.01
C THR A 131 12.16 -7.91 10.15
N GLN A 132 11.22 -8.65 10.74
CA GLN A 132 10.16 -9.32 9.98
C GLN A 132 9.26 -8.32 9.25
N ILE A 133 8.80 -7.26 9.92
CA ILE A 133 7.98 -6.21 9.30
C ILE A 133 8.73 -5.57 8.12
N GLY A 134 10.02 -5.29 8.28
CA GLY A 134 10.86 -4.77 7.20
C GLY A 134 10.92 -5.72 6.00
N HIS A 135 11.08 -7.03 6.23
CA HIS A 135 11.06 -8.02 5.15
C HIS A 135 9.70 -8.13 4.47
N ILE A 136 8.60 -8.10 5.23
CA ILE A 136 7.25 -8.14 4.66
C ILE A 136 7.04 -6.92 3.76
N TYR A 137 7.32 -5.72 4.25
CA TYR A 137 7.06 -4.48 3.55
C TYR A 137 7.99 -4.26 2.34
N PHE A 138 9.31 -4.31 2.54
CA PHE A 138 10.30 -3.95 1.52
C PHE A 138 10.73 -5.11 0.63
N THR A 139 10.39 -6.36 0.96
CA THR A 139 10.78 -7.54 0.16
C THR A 139 9.57 -8.32 -0.34
N ALA A 140 8.71 -8.82 0.55
CA ALA A 140 7.62 -9.73 0.17
C ALA A 140 6.51 -9.02 -0.62
N LEU A 141 6.10 -7.83 -0.18
CA LEU A 141 5.10 -7.02 -0.89
C LEU A 141 5.68 -6.28 -2.10
N GLY A 142 6.99 -6.10 -2.16
CA GLY A 142 7.66 -5.37 -3.24
C GLY A 142 7.08 -3.96 -3.44
N THR A 143 6.74 -3.29 -2.33
CA THR A 143 6.13 -1.95 -2.38
C THR A 143 7.01 -0.96 -3.13
N GLN A 144 6.36 -0.04 -3.84
CA GLN A 144 7.03 1.05 -4.53
C GLN A 144 6.54 2.35 -3.90
N CYS A 145 7.45 3.27 -3.65
CA CYS A 145 7.16 4.62 -3.21
C CYS A 145 7.10 5.59 -4.40
N TYR A 146 6.67 6.83 -4.16
CA TYR A 146 6.72 7.90 -5.16
C TYR A 146 7.38 9.15 -4.60
N ARG A 147 7.97 9.96 -5.49
CA ARG A 147 8.49 11.29 -5.16
C ARG A 147 8.54 12.16 -6.40
N ASN A 148 8.50 13.47 -6.21
CA ASN A 148 8.76 14.39 -7.32
C ASN A 148 10.27 14.36 -7.65
N ASN A 149 10.60 14.11 -8.92
CA ASN A 149 11.99 14.05 -9.39
C ASN A 149 12.03 14.38 -10.89
N TYR A 150 13.23 14.69 -11.39
CA TYR A 150 13.45 14.84 -12.83
C TYR A 150 13.17 13.54 -13.58
N PRO A 151 12.75 13.61 -14.86
CA PRO A 151 12.51 12.42 -15.67
C PRO A 151 13.73 11.49 -15.69
N ILE A 152 13.51 10.23 -15.35
CA ILE A 152 14.51 9.17 -15.42
C ILE A 152 14.74 8.84 -16.89
N VAL A 153 16.00 8.93 -17.34
CA VAL A 153 16.37 8.61 -18.72
C VAL A 153 16.99 7.23 -18.86
N SER A 154 17.63 6.71 -17.80
CA SER A 154 18.18 5.36 -17.81
C SER A 154 18.31 4.77 -16.40
N CYS A 155 18.20 3.45 -16.30
CA CYS A 155 18.58 2.70 -15.11
C CYS A 155 20.09 2.41 -15.17
N LYS A 156 20.83 2.84 -14.15
CA LYS A 156 22.27 2.58 -14.05
C LYS A 156 22.56 1.29 -13.31
N LYS A 157 21.84 1.04 -12.22
CA LYS A 157 21.89 -0.20 -11.45
C LYS A 157 20.50 -0.52 -10.96
N TYR A 158 20.03 -1.71 -11.28
CA TYR A 158 18.83 -2.26 -10.67
C TYR A 158 19.25 -3.20 -9.53
N SER A 159 18.61 -3.08 -8.37
CA SER A 159 18.79 -4.03 -7.28
C SER A 159 17.44 -4.54 -6.77
N TYR A 160 17.35 -5.85 -6.62
CA TYR A 160 16.24 -6.53 -5.96
C TYR A 160 16.47 -6.68 -4.44
N LEU A 161 17.67 -6.32 -3.95
CA LEU A 161 18.02 -6.49 -2.55
C LEU A 161 17.56 -5.27 -1.73
N PRO A 162 16.83 -5.48 -0.61
CA PRO A 162 16.32 -4.37 0.20
C PRO A 162 17.41 -3.49 0.84
N ASN A 163 18.64 -4.00 0.90
CA ASN A 163 19.79 -3.25 1.43
C ASN A 163 20.54 -2.43 0.37
N GLU A 164 20.14 -2.49 -0.91
CA GLU A 164 20.75 -1.74 -2.00
C GLU A 164 19.72 -0.94 -2.79
N THR A 165 19.92 0.36 -2.90
CA THR A 165 19.05 1.22 -3.68
C THR A 165 19.34 1.07 -5.17
N SER A 166 18.28 0.96 -5.99
CA SER A 166 18.41 1.11 -7.43
C SER A 166 18.88 2.54 -7.78
N SER A 167 19.72 2.67 -8.80
CA SER A 167 20.27 3.95 -9.24
C SER A 167 19.86 4.26 -10.67
N TYR A 168 19.55 5.53 -10.92
CA TYR A 168 19.00 6.04 -12.16
C TYR A 168 19.78 7.28 -12.59
N SER A 169 19.84 7.53 -13.90
CA SER A 169 20.24 8.84 -14.43
C SER A 169 19.02 9.62 -14.87
N ASN A 170 19.10 10.94 -14.71
CA ASN A 170 18.00 11.85 -14.91
C ASN A 170 18.45 12.91 -15.90
N THR A 171 17.51 13.66 -16.48
CA THR A 171 17.80 14.71 -17.47
C THR A 171 18.78 15.79 -17.01
N THR A 172 19.03 15.95 -15.70
CA THR A 172 20.01 16.91 -15.16
C THR A 172 21.42 16.37 -14.99
N ASN A 173 21.59 15.04 -14.91
CA ASN A 173 22.86 14.36 -14.61
C ASN A 173 23.21 13.33 -15.71
N SER A 174 22.73 13.56 -16.94
CA SER A 174 22.96 12.70 -18.11
C SER A 174 24.23 13.06 -18.85
#